data_AF-A0A3Q7H9K3-F1
#
_entry.id   AF-A0A3Q7H9K3-F1
#
_cell.length_a   1.000
_cell.length_b   1.000
_cell.length_c   1.000
_cell.angle_alpha   90.00
_cell.angle_beta   90.00
_cell.angle_gamma   90.00
#
_symmetry.space_group_name_H-M   'P 1'
#
loop_
_entity.id
_entity.type
_entity.pdbx_description
1 polymer ?
#
loop_
_entity_poly.entity_id
_entity_poly.type
_entity_poly.pdbx_seq_one_letter_code
_entity_poly.pdbx_strand_id
1 'polypeptide(L)'
;MVRSHMNFKMLSLTDINIDIKRNPKKKTLVEAMEAADVKTKWVNNSWERKLIVQKRRAALNHFDRFKLMLAKIKRVGVVRQELAKLKKTVA
;
A
#
# COMPACT_ATOMS: atom_id res chain seq x y z
N MET A 1 -21.13 4.97 1.00
CA MET A 1 -21.19 3.61 0.39
C MET A 1 -22.40 2.87 0.94
N VAL A 2 -23.24 2.35 0.04
CA VAL A 2 -24.46 1.59 0.34
C VAL A 2 -24.16 0.09 0.17
N ARG A 3 -24.79 -0.79 0.96
CA ARG A 3 -24.61 -2.25 0.83
C ARG A 3 -25.21 -2.71 -0.50
N SER A 4 -24.41 -3.30 -1.38
CA SER A 4 -24.84 -3.81 -2.68
C SER A 4 -24.29 -5.22 -2.92
N HIS A 5 -24.90 -5.94 -3.86
CA HIS A 5 -24.39 -7.22 -4.35
C HIS A 5 -23.26 -6.98 -5.36
N MET A 6 -22.19 -7.78 -5.32
CA MET A 6 -21.05 -7.70 -6.24
C MET A 6 -20.61 -9.10 -6.65
N ASN A 7 -20.21 -9.26 -7.92
CA ASN A 7 -19.72 -10.53 -8.44
C ASN A 7 -18.30 -10.82 -7.92
N PHE A 8 -18.06 -12.04 -7.44
CA PHE A 8 -16.75 -12.46 -6.92
C PHE A 8 -15.62 -12.41 -7.96
N LYS A 9 -15.95 -12.49 -9.27
CA LYS A 9 -14.96 -12.35 -10.36
C LYS A 9 -14.28 -10.96 -10.39
N MET A 10 -14.90 -9.93 -9.82
CA MET A 10 -14.36 -8.56 -9.78
C MET A 10 -13.67 -8.23 -8.45
N LEU A 11 -13.58 -9.20 -7.54
CA LEU A 11 -13.04 -9.01 -6.20
C LEU A 11 -11.83 -9.92 -6.00
N SER A 12 -10.88 -9.45 -5.19
CA SER A 12 -9.75 -10.25 -4.73
C SER A 12 -9.76 -10.24 -3.22
N LEU A 13 -9.72 -11.43 -2.62
CA LEU A 13 -9.68 -11.58 -1.17
C LEU A 13 -8.34 -11.11 -0.61
N THR A 14 -8.38 -10.62 0.62
CA THR A 14 -7.21 -10.12 1.35
C THR A 14 -6.97 -11.01 2.56
N ASP A 15 -5.73 -11.04 3.07
CA ASP A 15 -5.36 -11.92 4.18
C ASP A 15 -5.93 -11.47 5.54
N ILE A 16 -6.66 -10.34 5.59
CA ILE A 16 -7.23 -9.80 6.82
C ILE A 16 -8.59 -10.46 7.06
N ASN A 17 -8.65 -11.37 8.03
CA ASN A 17 -9.89 -12.00 8.47
C ASN A 17 -10.52 -11.29 9.68
N ILE A 18 -11.86 -11.26 9.74
CA ILE A 18 -12.65 -10.77 10.87
C ILE A 18 -13.79 -11.77 11.11
N ASP A 19 -13.87 -12.32 12.31
CA ASP A 19 -14.93 -13.27 12.65
C ASP A 19 -16.23 -12.53 12.94
N ILE A 20 -17.23 -12.76 12.08
CA ILE A 20 -18.55 -12.14 12.15
C ILE A 20 -19.67 -13.18 12.01
N LYS A 21 -20.80 -12.94 12.69
CA LYS A 21 -21.99 -13.79 12.52
C LYS A 21 -22.59 -13.64 11.11
N ARG A 22 -23.27 -14.68 10.62
CA ARG A 22 -23.92 -14.68 9.30
C ARG A 22 -24.90 -13.52 9.19
N ASN A 23 -24.76 -12.74 8.11
CA ASN A 23 -25.60 -11.57 7.77
C ASN A 23 -25.69 -10.49 8.88
N PRO A 24 -24.59 -9.81 9.22
CA PRO A 24 -24.59 -8.77 10.25
C PRO A 24 -25.29 -7.49 9.78
N LYS A 25 -25.78 -6.69 10.74
CA LYS A 25 -26.23 -5.32 10.48
C LYS A 25 -25.02 -4.41 10.23
N LYS A 26 -25.24 -3.27 9.56
CA LYS A 26 -24.16 -2.32 9.26
C LYS A 26 -23.46 -1.81 10.53
N LYS A 27 -24.22 -1.52 11.59
CA LYS A 27 -23.66 -1.03 12.88
C LYS A 27 -22.68 -2.04 13.49
N THR A 28 -23.14 -3.28 13.66
CA THR A 28 -22.32 -4.37 14.23
C THR A 28 -21.08 -4.70 13.37
N LEU A 29 -21.18 -4.55 12.05
CA LEU A 29 -20.03 -4.77 11.16
C LEU A 29 -18.97 -3.66 11.30
N VAL A 30 -19.39 -2.41 11.44
CA VAL A 30 -18.47 -1.28 11.64
C VAL A 30 -17.75 -1.43 12.98
N GLU A 31 -18.49 -1.76 14.04
CA GLU A 31 -17.93 -2.02 15.38
C GLU A 31 -16.90 -3.15 15.34
N ALA A 32 -17.19 -4.27 14.68
CA ALA A 32 -16.25 -5.38 14.53
C ALA A 32 -15.01 -5.00 13.71
N MET A 33 -15.18 -4.17 12.66
CA MET A 33 -14.07 -3.73 11.82
C MET A 33 -13.13 -2.75 12.56
N GLU A 34 -13.68 -1.95 13.46
CA GLU A 34 -12.93 -1.04 14.33
C GLU A 34 -12.24 -1.80 15.46
N ALA A 35 -12.92 -2.74 16.12
CA ALA A 35 -12.33 -3.61 17.14
C ALA A 35 -11.16 -4.46 16.59
N ALA A 36 -11.24 -4.91 15.34
CA ALA A 36 -10.19 -5.68 14.69
C ALA A 36 -9.05 -4.82 14.09
N ASP A 37 -9.15 -3.49 14.19
CA ASP A 37 -8.22 -2.49 13.64
C ASP A 37 -7.83 -2.75 12.16
N VAL A 38 -8.85 -3.09 11.37
CA VAL A 38 -8.67 -3.52 9.98
C VAL A 38 -8.15 -2.39 9.10
N LYS A 39 -8.55 -1.15 9.38
CA LYS A 39 -8.10 0.04 8.63
C LYS A 39 -6.58 0.20 8.74
N THR A 40 -6.01 0.09 9.93
CA THR A 40 -4.56 0.25 10.15
C THR A 40 -3.79 -0.92 9.55
N LYS A 41 -4.28 -2.15 9.74
CA LYS A 41 -3.71 -3.35 9.11
C LYS A 41 -3.72 -3.24 7.58
N TRP A 42 -4.81 -2.72 7.02
CA TRP A 42 -4.93 -2.49 5.57
C TRP A 42 -3.91 -1.47 5.06
N VAL A 43 -3.78 -0.31 5.72
CA VAL A 43 -2.80 0.73 5.35
C VAL A 43 -1.36 0.23 5.41
N ASN A 44 -1.06 -0.67 6.37
CA ASN A 44 0.27 -1.24 6.51
C ASN A 44 0.56 -2.36 5.50
N ASN A 45 -0.46 -2.95 4.88
CA ASN A 45 -0.29 -4.03 3.92
C ASN A 45 0.50 -3.57 2.68
N SER A 46 1.39 -4.43 2.19
CA SER A 46 2.18 -4.21 0.97
C SER A 46 1.31 -3.93 -0.26
N TRP A 47 0.15 -4.61 -0.36
CA TRP A 47 -0.79 -4.42 -1.45
C TRP A 47 -1.40 -3.01 -1.45
N GLU A 48 -1.86 -2.52 -0.30
CA GLU A 48 -2.42 -1.17 -0.20
C GLU A 48 -1.34 -0.11 -0.40
N ARG A 49 -0.12 -0.33 0.12
CA ARG A 49 1.03 0.56 -0.18
C ARG A 49 1.27 0.69 -1.69
N LYS A 50 1.13 -0.40 -2.44
CA LYS A 50 1.22 -0.37 -3.92
C LYS A 50 0.11 0.48 -4.54
N LEU A 51 -1.14 0.33 -4.12
CA LEU A 51 -2.26 1.16 -4.60
C LEU A 51 -2.06 2.64 -4.26
N ILE A 52 -1.65 2.95 -3.03
CA ILE A 52 -1.38 4.33 -2.59
C ILE A 52 -0.28 4.97 -3.44
N VAL A 53 0.82 4.23 -3.70
CA VAL A 53 1.90 4.72 -4.56
C VAL A 53 1.41 4.97 -5.98
N GLN A 54 0.56 4.11 -6.54
CA GLN A 54 -0.01 4.31 -7.88
C GLN A 54 -0.88 5.57 -7.93
N LYS A 55 -1.77 5.76 -6.95
CA LYS A 55 -2.60 6.97 -6.83
C LYS A 55 -1.77 8.24 -6.69
N ARG A 56 -0.75 8.22 -5.83
CA ARG A 56 0.19 9.36 -5.66
C ARG A 56 0.94 9.67 -6.95
N ARG A 57 1.40 8.64 -7.68
CA ARG A 57 2.09 8.84 -8.97
C ARG A 57 1.18 9.42 -10.05
N ALA A 58 -0.08 9.00 -10.10
CA ALA A 58 -1.06 9.56 -11.03
C ALA A 58 -1.33 11.05 -10.76
N ALA A 59 -1.32 11.46 -9.48
CA ALA A 59 -1.54 12.84 -9.06
C ALA A 59 -0.31 13.77 -9.23
N LEU A 60 0.86 13.28 -9.64
CA LEU A 60 2.07 14.10 -9.75
C LEU A 60 2.03 15.05 -10.96
N ASN A 61 2.27 16.33 -10.67
CA ASN A 61 2.48 17.38 -11.67
C ASN A 61 3.90 17.30 -12.29
N HIS A 62 4.10 17.95 -13.44
CA HIS A 62 5.35 17.93 -14.20
C HIS A 62 6.57 18.35 -13.37
N PHE A 63 6.43 19.42 -12.58
CA PHE A 63 7.51 19.89 -11.71
C PHE A 63 7.88 18.88 -10.62
N ASP A 64 6.90 18.19 -10.03
CA ASP A 64 7.16 17.18 -8.99
C ASP A 64 7.84 15.93 -9.57
N ARG A 65 7.54 15.59 -10.84
CA ARG A 65 8.25 14.52 -11.56
C ARG A 65 9.73 14.89 -11.78
N PHE A 66 10.01 16.15 -12.11
CA PHE A 66 11.39 16.64 -12.24
C PHE A 66 12.15 16.58 -10.91
N LYS A 67 11.54 17.02 -9.80
CA LYS A 67 12.14 16.90 -8.45
C LYS A 67 12.44 15.44 -8.09
N LEU A 68 11.50 14.53 -8.34
CA LEU A 68 11.68 13.09 -8.09
C LEU A 68 12.81 12.50 -8.92
N MET A 69 12.94 12.91 -10.18
CA MET A 69 14.03 12.49 -11.06
C MET A 69 15.39 12.86 -10.46
N LEU A 70 15.59 14.12 -10.09
CA LEU A 70 16.87 14.58 -9.52
C LEU A 70 17.19 13.88 -8.19
N ALA A 71 16.21 13.74 -7.29
CA ALA A 71 16.39 13.01 -6.05
C ALA A 71 16.76 11.53 -6.28
N LYS A 72 16.15 10.88 -7.29
CA LYS A 72 16.46 9.50 -7.66
C LYS A 72 17.90 9.36 -8.16
N ILE A 73 18.36 10.26 -9.03
CA ILE A 73 19.74 10.24 -9.57
C ILE A 73 20.75 10.38 -8.42
N LYS A 74 20.57 11.38 -7.54
CA LYS A 74 21.46 11.59 -6.38
C LYS A 74 21.52 10.36 -5.48
N ARG A 75 20.37 9.79 -5.12
CA ARG A 75 20.30 8.59 -4.28
C ARG A 75 21.01 7.38 -4.92
N VAL A 76 20.78 7.13 -6.20
CA VAL A 76 21.40 5.99 -6.90
C VAL A 76 22.92 6.16 -6.99
N GLY A 77 23.42 7.38 -7.20
CA GLY A 77 24.86 7.65 -7.19
C GLY A 77 25.54 7.23 -5.89
N VAL A 78 25.00 7.67 -4.74
CA VAL A 78 25.53 7.32 -3.41
C VAL A 78 25.45 5.81 -3.16
N VAL A 79 24.30 5.20 -3.43
CA VAL A 79 24.12 3.75 -3.22
C VAL A 79 25.12 2.93 -4.03
N ARG A 80 25.39 3.32 -5.29
CA ARG A 80 26.37 2.61 -6.13
C ARG A 80 27.80 2.74 -5.60
N GLN A 81 28.18 3.92 -5.10
CA GLN A 81 29.51 4.13 -4.51
C GLN A 81 29.71 3.25 -3.27
N GLU A 82 28.74 3.23 -2.35
CA GLU A 82 28.82 2.39 -1.15
C GLU A 82 28.82 0.90 -1.49
N LEU A 83 27.98 0.46 -2.44
CA LEU A 83 27.99 -0.92 -2.91
C LEU A 83 29.33 -1.31 -3.57
N ALA A 84 29.98 -0.39 -4.29
CA ALA A 84 31.29 -0.65 -4.88
C ALA A 84 32.38 -0.83 -3.82
N LYS A 85 32.35 -0.03 -2.74
CA LYS A 85 33.26 -0.19 -1.59
C LYS A 85 33.07 -1.55 -0.92
N LEU A 86 31.82 -1.92 -0.61
CA LEU A 86 31.49 -3.21 0.02
C LEU A 86 31.91 -4.40 -0.84
N LYS A 87 31.73 -4.32 -2.17
CA LYS A 87 32.20 -5.36 -3.09
C LYS A 87 33.72 -5.47 -3.10
N LYS A 88 34.43 -4.34 -3.06
CA LYS A 88 35.90 -4.30 -3.03
C LYS A 88 36.49 -4.81 -1.70
N THR A 89 35.77 -4.70 -0.59
CA THR A 89 36.22 -5.26 0.70
C THR A 89 35.99 -6.77 0.83
N VAL A 90 35.02 -7.31 0.08
CA VAL A 90 34.70 -8.74 0.08
C VAL A 90 35.51 -9.51 -0.96
N ALA A 91 35.90 -8.85 -2.04
CA ALA A 91 36.83 -9.36 -3.05
C ALA A 91 38.29 -9.16 -2.61
#